data_AF-A0A4Y6PPR2-F1
#
_entry.id   AF-A0A4Y6PPR2-F1
#
_cell.length_a   1.000
_cell.length_b   1.000
_cell.length_c   1.000
_cell.angle_alpha   90.00
_cell.angle_beta   90.00
_cell.angle_gamma   90.00
#
_symmetry.space_group_name_H-M   'P 1'
#
loop_
_entity.id
_entity.type
_entity.pdbx_description
1 polymer ?
#
loop_
_entity_poly.entity_id
_entity_poly.type
_entity_poly.pdbx_seq_one_letter_code
_entity_poly.pdbx_strand_id
1 'polypeptide(L)'
;MMLRCDQRIERLAWIVGLVVALNMVSDTVWAWEIETGFSDACHESMSGEVAAHTIVGADAFGETEAGLAVDQEVPLPDSDKWNKLSDLLLEGVDVEVDSRREKFVITSLVLGSRYPDSGGTAVVNLSSSRELHVYSVDQQKHCLRRAQDDGPKGNASALEATRAHITELVERARRASRRPPGEQLIVRETFVELYGAVDIEVWAPAFWAGSALHTFQDCFSHTIRTDDLERVLHVLNYTEAITEQHEPARDGLAHSTAMDACKGDAEQIADVTRLATAQFLAAFVDEVYERDRDAMQAVLRDWTTYQPGCTVENDICESKWLDIAQKGKAAPLVNTPSCSTSGGRGQRWGVWMAFLLLIAYARSSLTNSRNK
;
A
#
# COMPACT_ATOMS: atom_id res chain seq x y z
N MET A 1 39.59 43.18 -9.96
CA MET A 1 39.99 41.83 -10.44
C MET A 1 39.60 40.81 -9.37
N MET A 2 38.29 40.60 -9.16
CA MET A 2 37.71 39.67 -8.19
C MET A 2 36.22 39.61 -8.56
N LEU A 3 35.81 38.80 -9.55
CA LEU A 3 34.39 38.64 -9.91
C LEU A 3 34.10 37.44 -10.86
N ARG A 4 34.99 36.44 -10.98
CA ARG A 4 34.80 35.31 -11.93
C ARG A 4 34.83 33.90 -11.34
N CYS A 5 34.90 33.77 -10.00
CA CYS A 5 34.92 32.46 -9.36
C CYS A 5 33.50 31.93 -9.01
N ASP A 6 32.51 32.80 -8.83
CA ASP A 6 31.15 32.43 -8.41
C ASP A 6 30.35 31.65 -9.47
N GLN A 7 30.40 32.09 -10.74
CA GLN A 7 29.56 31.49 -11.79
C GLN A 7 29.85 30.02 -12.11
N ARG A 8 31.01 29.48 -11.66
CA ARG A 8 31.37 28.08 -11.91
C ARG A 8 30.81 27.14 -10.85
N ILE A 9 30.65 27.62 -9.61
CA ILE A 9 30.09 26.84 -8.49
C ILE A 9 28.58 26.73 -8.67
N GLU A 10 27.91 27.82 -9.05
CA GLU A 10 26.47 27.81 -9.35
C GLU A 10 26.12 26.79 -10.44
N ARG A 11 26.88 26.76 -11.55
CA ARG A 11 26.63 25.82 -12.65
C ARG A 11 26.85 24.36 -12.24
N LEU A 12 27.80 24.09 -11.35
CA LEU A 12 28.03 22.73 -10.84
C LEU A 12 26.87 22.30 -9.92
N ALA A 13 26.38 23.21 -9.07
CA ALA A 13 25.23 22.97 -8.20
C ALA A 13 23.96 22.72 -9.01
N TRP A 14 23.72 23.46 -10.09
CA TRP A 14 22.59 23.21 -11.00
C TRP A 14 22.65 21.84 -11.68
N ILE A 15 23.83 21.39 -12.10
CA ILE A 15 23.99 20.08 -12.73
C ILE A 15 23.80 18.95 -11.72
N VAL A 16 24.35 19.08 -10.51
CA VAL A 16 24.14 18.10 -9.43
C VAL A 16 22.67 18.06 -9.01
N GLY A 17 22.03 19.23 -8.85
CA GLY A 17 20.60 19.34 -8.57
C GLY A 17 19.72 18.69 -9.64
N LEU A 18 20.06 18.88 -10.92
CA LEU A 18 19.35 18.25 -12.04
C LEU A 18 19.53 16.72 -12.05
N VAL A 19 20.72 16.22 -11.73
CA VAL A 19 20.99 14.77 -11.65
C VAL A 19 20.27 14.14 -10.46
N VAL A 20 20.21 14.81 -9.30
CA VAL A 20 19.43 14.34 -8.15
C VAL A 20 17.94 14.36 -8.50
N ALA A 21 17.42 15.45 -9.06
CA ALA A 21 16.01 15.54 -9.48
C ALA A 21 15.61 14.47 -10.51
N LEU A 22 16.50 14.13 -11.46
CA LEU A 22 16.25 13.09 -12.46
C LEU A 22 16.33 11.65 -11.89
N ASN A 23 16.94 11.45 -10.72
CA ASN A 23 16.95 10.14 -10.04
C ASN A 23 15.83 10.00 -8.99
N MET A 24 15.09 11.08 -8.68
CA MET A 24 13.96 11.05 -7.74
C MET A 24 12.61 10.76 -8.41
N VAL A 25 12.62 10.39 -9.70
CA VAL A 25 11.40 10.02 -10.45
C VAL A 25 11.48 8.54 -10.84
N SER A 26 11.68 7.68 -9.85
CA SER A 26 11.29 6.28 -9.98
C SER A 26 9.97 6.12 -9.26
N ASP A 27 8.88 6.05 -10.00
CA ASP A 27 7.57 5.69 -9.45
C ASP A 27 7.66 4.22 -9.04
N THR A 28 8.06 3.99 -7.78
CA THR A 28 7.89 2.69 -7.14
C THR A 28 6.41 2.43 -7.00
N VAL A 29 6.02 1.19 -7.30
CA VAL A 29 4.62 0.80 -7.40
C VAL A 29 4.22 0.18 -6.06
N TRP A 30 3.25 0.79 -5.39
CA TRP A 30 2.73 0.41 -4.07
C TRP A 30 1.23 0.17 -4.18
N ALA A 31 0.64 -0.66 -3.32
CA ALA A 31 -0.80 -0.68 -3.05
C ALA A 31 -1.25 0.65 -2.39
N TRP A 32 -2.50 0.81 -1.91
CA TRP A 32 -2.90 2.03 -1.17
C TRP A 32 -1.77 2.42 -0.22
N GLU A 33 -1.34 3.67 -0.31
CA GLU A 33 -0.05 4.02 0.29
C GLU A 33 -0.03 3.71 1.82
N ILE A 34 0.89 2.88 2.27
CA ILE A 34 1.21 2.82 3.70
C ILE A 34 2.12 4.01 4.02
N GLU A 35 2.05 4.51 5.25
CA GLU A 35 2.87 5.65 5.65
C GLU A 35 4.36 5.25 5.62
N THR A 36 5.12 5.96 4.81
CA THR A 36 6.59 5.88 4.79
C THR A 36 7.17 7.30 4.82
N GLY A 37 8.49 7.42 4.83
CA GLY A 37 9.13 8.72 4.61
C GLY A 37 8.85 9.36 3.23
N PHE A 38 8.14 8.67 2.33
CA PHE A 38 7.92 9.07 0.94
C PHE A 38 6.47 8.94 0.46
N SER A 39 5.55 8.46 1.29
CA SER A 39 4.16 8.15 0.92
C SER A 39 3.20 8.46 2.07
N ASP A 40 1.94 8.73 1.73
CA ASP A 40 0.90 9.08 2.70
C ASP A 40 0.36 7.83 3.42
N ALA A 41 -0.34 8.04 4.55
CA ALA A 41 -0.87 7.01 5.43
C ALA A 41 -2.29 6.55 5.02
N CYS A 42 -2.50 6.12 3.78
CA CYS A 42 -3.83 5.77 3.26
C CYS A 42 -4.52 4.65 4.05
N HIS A 43 -3.86 3.49 4.12
CA HIS A 43 -4.41 2.33 4.82
C HIS A 43 -4.58 2.62 6.30
N GLU A 44 -3.61 3.29 6.91
CA GLU A 44 -3.63 3.62 8.33
C GLU A 44 -4.72 4.65 8.66
N SER A 45 -4.90 5.68 7.83
CA SER A 45 -5.96 6.67 7.98
C SER A 45 -7.33 6.01 7.87
N MET A 46 -7.61 5.28 6.77
CA MET A 46 -8.91 4.62 6.59
C MET A 46 -9.19 3.60 7.69
N SER A 47 -8.18 2.83 8.11
CA SER A 47 -8.35 1.80 9.13
C SER A 47 -8.51 2.40 10.52
N GLY A 48 -7.67 3.38 10.88
CA GLY A 48 -7.66 4.02 12.18
C GLY A 48 -8.89 4.90 12.42
N GLU A 49 -9.17 5.83 11.51
CA GLU A 49 -10.31 6.78 11.59
C GLU A 49 -11.62 6.01 11.71
N VAL A 50 -11.84 5.05 10.82
CA VAL A 50 -13.08 4.27 10.81
C VAL A 50 -13.16 3.35 12.03
N ALA A 51 -12.05 2.76 12.49
CA ALA A 51 -12.06 1.97 13.73
C ALA A 51 -12.36 2.82 14.96
N ALA A 52 -11.82 4.04 15.05
CA ALA A 52 -12.13 4.96 16.13
C ALA A 52 -13.63 5.25 16.21
N HIS A 53 -14.30 5.43 15.06
CA HIS A 53 -15.74 5.68 15.02
C HIS A 53 -16.63 4.44 15.15
N THR A 54 -16.18 3.27 14.68
CA THR A 54 -17.03 2.07 14.53
C THR A 54 -16.80 1.05 15.65
N ILE A 55 -15.55 0.91 16.10
CA ILE A 55 -15.16 -0.08 17.11
C ILE A 55 -15.14 0.53 18.50
N VAL A 56 -14.62 1.76 18.59
CA VAL A 56 -14.32 2.44 19.86
C VAL A 56 -15.40 3.46 20.24
N GLY A 57 -15.89 4.23 19.27
CA GLY A 57 -16.92 5.24 19.50
C GLY A 57 -18.32 4.65 19.63
N ALA A 58 -18.98 4.88 20.77
CA ALA A 58 -20.39 4.55 20.98
C ALA A 58 -21.37 5.53 20.27
N ASP A 59 -20.87 6.65 19.72
CA ASP A 59 -21.71 7.79 19.38
C ASP A 59 -21.90 8.05 17.86
N ALA A 60 -21.05 7.52 16.98
CA ALA A 60 -21.03 7.95 15.56
C ALA A 60 -22.18 7.40 14.69
N PHE A 61 -22.81 6.29 15.10
CA PHE A 61 -23.92 5.67 14.34
C PHE A 61 -25.23 5.51 15.14
N GLY A 62 -25.34 6.21 16.28
CA GLY A 62 -26.56 6.30 17.08
C GLY A 62 -26.85 5.03 17.88
N GLU A 63 -26.66 5.09 19.22
CA GLU A 63 -27.12 4.11 20.22
C GLU A 63 -26.99 2.62 19.85
N THR A 64 -26.02 2.24 19.02
CA THR A 64 -25.78 0.82 18.79
C THR A 64 -24.89 0.34 19.93
N GLU A 65 -25.41 -0.57 20.76
CA GLU A 65 -24.62 -1.43 21.67
C GLU A 65 -23.59 -2.32 20.91
N ALA A 66 -23.23 -1.93 19.68
CA ALA A 66 -22.50 -2.74 18.73
C ALA A 66 -21.00 -2.68 18.96
N GLY A 67 -20.42 -1.62 19.55
CA GLY A 67 -18.97 -1.51 19.76
C GLY A 67 -18.34 -2.72 20.47
N LEU A 68 -17.04 -2.95 20.24
CA LEU A 68 -16.28 -3.90 21.06
C LEU A 68 -16.29 -3.38 22.50
N ALA A 69 -16.52 -4.26 23.48
CA ALA A 69 -16.39 -3.93 24.90
C ALA A 69 -14.90 -3.79 25.29
N VAL A 70 -14.21 -2.83 24.66
CA VAL A 70 -12.75 -2.66 24.67
C VAL A 70 -12.20 -2.42 26.08
N ASP A 71 -12.96 -1.74 26.93
CA ASP A 71 -12.44 -1.23 28.20
C ASP A 71 -12.22 -2.28 29.30
N GLN A 72 -12.82 -3.46 29.21
CA GLN A 72 -12.68 -4.49 30.25
C GLN A 72 -12.02 -5.81 29.79
N GLU A 73 -12.06 -6.14 28.50
CA GLU A 73 -11.66 -7.48 28.02
C GLU A 73 -10.30 -7.52 27.29
N VAL A 74 -9.78 -6.37 26.83
CA VAL A 74 -8.53 -6.34 26.06
C VAL A 74 -7.30 -6.39 27.00
N PRO A 75 -6.43 -7.42 26.87
CA PRO A 75 -5.18 -7.49 27.62
C PRO A 75 -4.20 -6.42 27.12
N LEU A 76 -3.54 -5.74 28.05
CA LEU A 76 -2.45 -4.82 27.71
C LEU A 76 -1.10 -5.53 27.88
N PRO A 77 -0.14 -5.33 26.96
CA PRO A 77 1.22 -5.79 27.14
C PRO A 77 1.88 -5.16 28.37
N ASP A 78 2.73 -5.92 29.04
CA ASP A 78 3.56 -5.43 30.15
C ASP A 78 4.57 -4.38 29.68
N SER A 79 5.03 -4.51 28.43
CA SER A 79 5.95 -3.56 27.81
C SER A 79 5.25 -2.29 27.35
N ASP A 80 5.88 -1.13 27.55
CA ASP A 80 5.39 0.16 27.03
C ASP A 80 5.86 0.44 25.58
N LYS A 81 6.57 -0.51 24.94
CA LYS A 81 7.07 -0.34 23.56
C LYS A 81 5.96 -0.04 22.56
N TRP A 82 4.84 -0.77 22.63
CA TRP A 82 3.70 -0.56 21.74
C TRP A 82 3.11 0.84 21.89
N ASN A 83 3.10 1.40 23.11
CA ASN A 83 2.52 2.72 23.38
C ASN A 83 3.38 3.84 22.77
N LYS A 84 4.71 3.72 22.86
CA LYS A 84 5.62 4.65 22.17
C LYS A 84 5.50 4.53 20.65
N LEU A 85 5.36 3.31 20.13
CA LEU A 85 5.14 3.11 18.71
C LEU A 85 3.78 3.68 18.27
N SER A 86 2.75 3.57 19.09
CA SER A 86 1.44 4.13 18.78
C SER A 86 1.45 5.65 18.68
N ASP A 87 2.26 6.34 19.49
CA ASP A 87 2.43 7.80 19.35
C ASP A 87 2.99 8.18 17.97
N LEU A 88 3.91 7.37 17.44
CA LEU A 88 4.50 7.60 16.11
C LEU A 88 3.53 7.22 14.98
N LEU A 89 2.86 6.06 15.08
CA LEU A 89 1.98 5.56 14.02
C LEU A 89 0.68 6.34 13.90
N LEU A 90 0.19 6.92 15.01
CA LEU A 90 -1.08 7.63 15.03
C LEU A 90 -0.91 9.15 14.88
N GLU A 91 0.32 9.67 14.76
CA GLU A 91 0.55 11.11 14.55
C GLU A 91 -0.03 11.59 13.20
N GLY A 92 0.00 10.73 12.17
CA GLY A 92 -0.56 10.99 10.84
C GLY A 92 -2.00 10.49 10.64
N VAL A 93 -2.60 9.88 11.66
CA VAL A 93 -3.93 9.26 11.60
C VAL A 93 -4.86 10.10 12.46
N ASP A 94 -5.87 10.75 11.85
CA ASP A 94 -6.82 11.62 12.56
C ASP A 94 -7.77 10.81 13.45
N VAL A 95 -7.27 10.39 14.60
CA VAL A 95 -7.95 9.49 15.55
C VAL A 95 -7.85 10.05 16.96
N GLU A 96 -9.01 10.27 17.56
CA GLU A 96 -9.15 10.54 18.99
C GLU A 96 -9.38 9.21 19.73
N VAL A 97 -8.62 8.97 20.80
CA VAL A 97 -8.75 7.79 21.69
C VAL A 97 -8.93 8.24 23.13
N ASP A 98 -9.89 7.65 23.82
CA ASP A 98 -10.25 8.00 25.19
C ASP A 98 -9.51 7.11 26.22
N SER A 99 -9.03 5.93 25.79
CA SER A 99 -8.41 4.96 26.69
C SER A 99 -7.14 4.32 26.15
N ARG A 100 -6.25 3.89 27.05
CA ARG A 100 -5.02 3.14 26.70
C ARG A 100 -5.36 1.82 25.99
N ARG A 101 -6.51 1.21 26.26
CA ARG A 101 -6.95 -0.02 25.60
C ARG A 101 -7.42 0.26 24.19
N GLU A 102 -8.20 1.31 23.99
CA GLU A 102 -8.63 1.74 22.65
C GLU A 102 -7.43 2.04 21.76
N LYS A 103 -6.48 2.82 22.29
CA LYS A 103 -5.21 3.08 21.60
C LYS A 103 -4.50 1.79 21.22
N PHE A 104 -4.47 0.80 22.11
CA PHE A 104 -3.84 -0.49 21.84
C PHE A 104 -4.59 -1.29 20.76
N VAL A 105 -5.92 -1.29 20.77
CA VAL A 105 -6.76 -1.93 19.74
C VAL A 105 -6.49 -1.30 18.37
N ILE A 106 -6.58 0.03 18.28
CA ILE A 106 -6.36 0.76 17.02
C ILE A 106 -4.93 0.55 16.52
N THR A 107 -3.92 0.65 17.41
CA THR A 107 -2.52 0.40 17.03
C THR A 107 -2.33 -1.02 16.51
N SER A 108 -2.94 -2.02 17.16
CA SER A 108 -2.86 -3.42 16.73
C SER A 108 -3.52 -3.62 15.35
N LEU A 109 -4.64 -2.94 15.11
CA LEU A 109 -5.36 -2.95 13.84
C LEU A 109 -4.56 -2.29 12.71
N VAL A 110 -4.00 -1.10 12.96
CA VAL A 110 -3.14 -0.37 12.01
C VAL A 110 -1.86 -1.15 11.70
N LEU A 111 -1.22 -1.77 12.70
CA LEU A 111 -0.08 -2.66 12.45
C LEU A 111 -0.49 -3.90 11.64
N GLY A 112 -1.70 -4.40 11.88
CA GLY A 112 -2.31 -5.47 11.10
C GLY A 112 -2.49 -5.10 9.64
N SER A 113 -2.97 -3.88 9.36
CA SER A 113 -3.18 -3.40 7.99
C SER A 113 -1.86 -3.14 7.27
N ARG A 114 -0.80 -2.69 7.96
CA ARG A 114 0.53 -2.51 7.32
C ARG A 114 1.27 -3.81 7.01
N TYR A 115 0.89 -4.92 7.66
CA TYR A 115 1.68 -6.14 7.63
C TYR A 115 1.72 -6.83 6.25
N PRO A 116 0.64 -6.90 5.46
CA PRO A 116 0.67 -7.46 4.10
C PRO A 116 1.72 -6.81 3.20
N ASP A 117 1.88 -5.48 3.28
CA ASP A 117 2.84 -4.74 2.44
C ASP A 117 4.29 -4.81 2.91
N SER A 118 4.50 -4.89 4.23
CA SER A 118 5.84 -4.77 4.83
C SER A 118 6.43 -6.13 5.23
N GLY A 119 5.59 -7.10 5.56
CA GLY A 119 6.00 -8.36 6.20
C GLY A 119 6.77 -8.15 7.51
N GLY A 120 6.68 -6.97 8.14
CA GLY A 120 7.50 -6.55 9.28
C GLY A 120 8.88 -5.95 8.91
N THR A 121 9.21 -5.90 7.62
CA THR A 121 10.49 -5.38 7.12
C THR A 121 10.42 -3.91 6.69
N ALA A 122 11.59 -3.31 6.44
CA ALA A 122 11.65 -1.94 5.93
C ALA A 122 11.01 -1.88 4.54
N VAL A 123 10.01 -1.01 4.39
CA VAL A 123 9.28 -0.81 3.13
C VAL A 123 10.24 -0.37 2.00
N VAL A 124 11.26 0.41 2.35
CA VAL A 124 12.33 0.87 1.44
C VAL A 124 13.37 -0.21 1.08
N ASN A 125 13.32 -1.40 1.70
CA ASN A 125 14.20 -2.51 1.32
C ASN A 125 13.66 -3.19 0.07
N LEU A 126 14.07 -2.68 -1.10
CA LEU A 126 13.66 -3.18 -2.40
C LEU A 126 13.80 -4.71 -2.57
N SER A 127 14.74 -5.37 -1.88
CA SER A 127 14.87 -6.83 -1.97
C SER A 127 13.74 -7.55 -1.24
N SER A 128 13.42 -7.14 -0.02
CA SER A 128 12.31 -7.69 0.77
C SER A 128 10.97 -7.32 0.16
N SER A 129 10.78 -6.06 -0.26
CA SER A 129 9.54 -5.62 -0.93
C SER A 129 9.34 -6.36 -2.25
N ARG A 130 10.41 -6.57 -3.04
CA ARG A 130 10.34 -7.39 -4.25
C ARG A 130 9.94 -8.82 -3.92
N GLU A 131 10.51 -9.41 -2.86
CA GLU A 131 10.17 -10.77 -2.46
C GLU A 131 8.69 -10.90 -2.09
N LEU A 132 8.19 -9.97 -1.27
CA LEU A 132 6.78 -9.92 -0.85
C LEU A 132 5.83 -9.76 -2.05
N HIS A 133 6.16 -8.87 -2.99
CA HIS A 133 5.23 -8.43 -4.02
C HIS A 133 5.37 -9.16 -5.38
N VAL A 134 6.52 -9.76 -5.69
CA VAL A 134 6.74 -10.53 -6.94
C VAL A 134 6.26 -11.96 -6.82
N TYR A 135 6.22 -12.55 -5.63
CA TYR A 135 5.79 -13.94 -5.51
C TYR A 135 4.29 -14.06 -5.80
N SER A 136 3.98 -14.61 -6.97
CA SER A 136 2.63 -14.75 -7.53
C SER A 136 1.63 -15.50 -6.65
N VAL A 137 2.10 -16.23 -5.63
CA VAL A 137 1.26 -17.02 -4.73
C VAL A 137 0.53 -16.19 -3.67
N ASP A 138 0.88 -14.91 -3.53
CA ASP A 138 0.38 -14.03 -2.47
C ASP A 138 -0.48 -12.86 -2.98
N GLN A 139 -0.79 -12.80 -4.28
CA GLN A 139 -1.55 -11.69 -4.88
C GLN A 139 -2.97 -11.52 -4.30
N GLN A 140 -3.55 -12.59 -3.74
CA GLN A 140 -4.82 -12.51 -3.02
C GLN A 140 -4.78 -11.62 -1.77
N LYS A 141 -3.58 -11.35 -1.21
CA LYS A 141 -3.40 -10.41 -0.09
C LYS A 141 -3.69 -8.96 -0.50
N HIS A 142 -3.57 -8.69 -1.80
CA HIS A 142 -3.74 -7.39 -2.42
C HIS A 142 -4.90 -7.37 -3.42
N CYS A 143 -5.82 -8.34 -3.41
CA CYS A 143 -6.91 -8.35 -4.40
C CYS A 143 -6.46 -8.26 -5.87
N LEU A 144 -5.27 -8.79 -6.18
CA LEU A 144 -4.66 -8.75 -7.52
C LEU A 144 -4.77 -10.11 -8.21
N ARG A 145 -4.66 -10.09 -9.54
CA ARG A 145 -4.52 -11.32 -10.33
C ARG A 145 -3.22 -12.03 -10.02
N ARG A 146 -3.29 -13.36 -9.92
CA ARG A 146 -2.11 -14.25 -9.93
C ARG A 146 -1.71 -14.57 -11.37
N ALA A 147 -0.54 -15.17 -11.53
CA ALA A 147 0.02 -15.57 -12.82
C ALA A 147 -0.90 -16.48 -13.67
N GLN A 148 -1.76 -17.25 -13.01
CA GLN A 148 -2.71 -18.17 -13.66
C GLN A 148 -4.11 -17.58 -13.86
N ASP A 149 -4.37 -16.36 -13.39
CA ASP A 149 -5.68 -15.72 -13.45
C ASP A 149 -5.87 -15.00 -14.81
N ASP A 150 -6.03 -15.80 -15.87
CA ASP A 150 -6.08 -15.33 -17.26
C ASP A 150 -7.48 -14.87 -17.71
N GLY A 151 -7.50 -13.78 -18.50
CA GLY A 151 -8.69 -13.28 -19.20
C GLY A 151 -9.89 -13.04 -18.27
N PRO A 152 -11.13 -13.00 -18.78
CA PRO A 152 -12.30 -12.69 -17.95
C PRO A 152 -12.57 -13.66 -16.79
N LYS A 153 -12.09 -14.91 -16.90
CA LYS A 153 -12.21 -15.90 -15.80
C LYS A 153 -11.22 -15.61 -14.68
N GLY A 154 -10.07 -15.02 -15.00
CA GLY A 154 -9.07 -14.55 -14.04
C GLY A 154 -9.62 -13.54 -13.04
N ASN A 155 -10.48 -12.61 -13.47
CA ASN A 155 -11.13 -11.64 -12.58
C ASN A 155 -11.95 -12.34 -11.49
N ALA A 156 -12.81 -13.29 -11.88
CA ALA A 156 -13.63 -14.04 -10.94
C ALA A 156 -12.78 -14.92 -10.00
N SER A 157 -11.73 -15.54 -10.53
CA SER A 157 -10.79 -16.37 -9.76
C SER A 157 -10.00 -15.56 -8.72
N ALA A 158 -9.52 -14.36 -9.08
CA ALA A 158 -8.80 -13.47 -8.18
C ALA A 158 -9.70 -12.98 -7.03
N LEU A 159 -10.95 -12.57 -7.33
CA LEU A 159 -11.91 -12.15 -6.31
C LEU A 159 -12.31 -13.29 -5.38
N GLU A 160 -12.48 -14.50 -5.89
CA GLU A 160 -12.75 -15.68 -5.07
C GLU A 160 -11.59 -15.99 -4.12
N ALA A 161 -10.36 -15.99 -4.63
CA ALA A 161 -9.16 -16.19 -3.81
C ALA A 161 -9.03 -15.11 -2.72
N THR A 162 -9.37 -13.88 -3.07
CA THR A 162 -9.35 -12.74 -2.15
C THR A 162 -10.37 -12.88 -1.03
N ARG A 163 -11.63 -13.22 -1.36
CA ARG A 163 -12.67 -13.49 -0.34
C ARG A 163 -12.29 -14.64 0.59
N ALA A 164 -11.71 -15.70 0.03
CA ALA A 164 -11.22 -16.83 0.82
C ALA A 164 -10.10 -16.40 1.79
N HIS A 165 -9.17 -15.56 1.34
CA HIS A 165 -8.10 -15.03 2.17
C HIS A 165 -8.63 -14.14 3.32
N ILE A 166 -9.52 -13.20 3.00
CA ILE A 166 -10.16 -12.34 4.00
C ILE A 166 -10.92 -13.19 5.04
N THR A 167 -11.70 -14.16 4.58
CA THR A 167 -12.44 -15.08 5.46
C THR A 167 -11.50 -15.85 6.38
N GLU A 168 -10.35 -16.31 5.88
CA GLU A 168 -9.34 -16.99 6.70
C GLU A 168 -8.79 -16.08 7.81
N LEU A 169 -8.48 -14.82 7.50
CA LEU A 169 -7.97 -13.84 8.46
C LEU A 169 -9.02 -13.46 9.51
N VAL A 170 -10.27 -13.24 9.11
CA VAL A 170 -11.39 -13.02 10.04
C VAL A 170 -11.56 -14.23 10.97
N GLU A 171 -11.47 -15.45 10.44
CA GLU A 171 -11.53 -16.67 11.24
C GLU A 171 -10.34 -16.81 12.20
N ARG A 172 -9.13 -16.35 11.83
CA ARG A 172 -7.97 -16.28 12.73
C ARG A 172 -8.23 -15.28 13.86
N ALA A 173 -8.76 -14.10 13.55
CA ALA A 173 -9.13 -13.10 14.54
C ALA A 173 -10.19 -13.62 15.54
N ARG A 174 -11.26 -14.26 15.02
CA ARG A 174 -12.33 -14.88 15.81
C ARG A 174 -11.82 -16.01 16.71
N ARG A 175 -10.88 -16.84 16.24
CA ARG A 175 -10.25 -17.86 17.09
C ARG A 175 -9.37 -17.23 18.16
N ALA A 176 -8.67 -16.14 17.84
CA ALA A 176 -7.83 -15.44 18.81
C ALA A 176 -8.67 -14.77 19.91
N SER A 177 -9.82 -14.18 19.59
CA SER A 177 -10.68 -13.49 20.58
C SER A 177 -11.29 -14.45 21.63
N ARG A 178 -11.37 -15.74 21.30
CA ARG A 178 -11.88 -16.80 22.22
C ARG A 178 -10.83 -17.35 23.16
N ARG A 179 -9.55 -16.99 23.00
CA ARG A 179 -8.50 -17.45 23.89
C ARG A 179 -8.58 -16.69 25.23
N PRO A 180 -8.05 -17.26 26.33
CA PRO A 180 -7.87 -16.51 27.56
C PRO A 180 -7.10 -15.20 27.30
N PRO A 181 -7.40 -14.07 27.97
CA PRO A 181 -6.76 -12.78 27.69
C PRO A 181 -5.22 -12.84 27.62
N GLY A 182 -4.56 -13.58 28.51
CA GLY A 182 -3.10 -13.75 28.49
C GLY A 182 -2.52 -14.46 27.24
N GLU A 183 -3.37 -15.08 26.41
CA GLU A 183 -2.99 -15.78 25.18
C GLU A 183 -3.46 -15.05 23.89
N GLN A 184 -4.07 -13.87 24.03
CA GLN A 184 -4.53 -13.05 22.91
C GLN A 184 -3.46 -12.09 22.39
N LEU A 185 -2.33 -11.96 23.09
CA LEU A 185 -1.19 -11.16 22.64
C LEU A 185 -0.27 -12.00 21.76
N ILE A 186 0.17 -11.42 20.66
CA ILE A 186 1.16 -12.01 19.74
C ILE A 186 2.29 -11.01 19.53
N VAL A 187 3.51 -11.52 19.38
CA VAL A 187 4.66 -10.70 19.01
C VAL A 187 4.72 -10.61 17.49
N ARG A 188 4.90 -9.38 16.97
CA ARG A 188 5.13 -9.10 15.56
C ARG A 188 6.36 -8.24 15.41
N GLU A 189 7.20 -8.62 14.46
CA GLU A 189 8.28 -7.77 14.01
C GLU A 189 7.68 -6.61 13.22
N THR A 190 8.09 -5.39 13.55
CA THR A 190 7.68 -4.16 12.86
C THR A 190 8.92 -3.33 12.61
N PHE A 191 9.03 -2.76 11.41
CA PHE A 191 10.12 -1.84 11.10
C PHE A 191 9.73 -0.42 11.52
N VAL A 192 10.56 0.20 12.35
CA VAL A 192 10.42 1.60 12.75
C VAL A 192 11.56 2.39 12.10
N GLU A 193 11.20 3.45 11.38
CA GLU A 193 12.16 4.31 10.69
C GLU A 193 13.24 4.80 11.67
N LEU A 194 14.52 4.76 11.25
CA LEU A 194 15.70 5.05 12.07
C LEU A 194 16.03 4.06 13.22
N TYR A 195 15.12 3.18 13.63
CA TYR A 195 15.33 2.22 14.73
C TYR A 195 15.51 0.78 14.25
N GLY A 196 15.01 0.44 13.07
CA GLY A 196 15.10 -0.90 12.50
C GLY A 196 13.93 -1.79 12.90
N ALA A 197 14.12 -3.10 12.75
CA ALA A 197 13.15 -4.12 13.16
C ALA A 197 13.03 -4.18 14.69
N VAL A 198 11.81 -4.08 15.20
CA VAL A 198 11.48 -4.19 16.62
C VAL A 198 10.34 -5.16 16.84
N ASP A 199 10.46 -5.99 17.87
CA ASP A 199 9.38 -6.87 18.33
C ASP A 199 8.37 -6.07 19.16
N ILE A 200 7.11 -6.10 18.71
CA ILE A 200 5.98 -5.42 19.33
C ILE A 200 4.89 -6.44 19.64
N GLU A 201 4.39 -6.39 20.87
CA GLU A 201 3.19 -7.15 21.25
C GLU A 201 1.96 -6.43 20.73
N VAL A 202 1.09 -7.14 20.03
CA VAL A 202 -0.18 -6.64 19.48
C VAL A 202 -1.32 -7.56 19.90
N TRP A 203 -2.53 -6.99 19.98
CA TRP A 203 -3.74 -7.76 20.23
C TRP A 203 -4.12 -8.54 18.97
N ALA A 204 -4.00 -9.87 19.02
CA ALA A 204 -4.14 -10.75 17.86
C ALA A 204 -5.48 -10.59 17.12
N PRO A 205 -6.65 -10.45 17.78
CA PRO A 205 -7.91 -10.20 17.10
C PRO A 205 -7.87 -8.96 16.20
N ALA A 206 -7.46 -7.81 16.74
CA ALA A 206 -7.35 -6.57 15.97
C ALA A 206 -6.27 -6.65 14.87
N PHE A 207 -5.13 -7.27 15.15
CA PHE A 207 -4.07 -7.44 14.16
C PHE A 207 -4.56 -8.22 12.93
N TRP A 208 -5.22 -9.37 13.15
CA TRP A 208 -5.75 -10.16 12.04
C TRP A 208 -6.92 -9.48 11.34
N ALA A 209 -7.75 -8.72 12.07
CA ALA A 209 -8.78 -7.89 11.47
C ALA A 209 -8.17 -6.81 10.56
N GLY A 210 -7.11 -6.14 11.01
CA GLY A 210 -6.38 -5.15 10.21
C GLY A 210 -5.78 -5.76 8.94
N SER A 211 -5.17 -6.94 9.02
CA SER A 211 -4.65 -7.62 7.83
C SER A 211 -5.77 -8.01 6.85
N ALA A 212 -6.95 -8.36 7.36
CA ALA A 212 -8.11 -8.66 6.52
C ALA A 212 -8.65 -7.38 5.85
N LEU A 213 -8.65 -6.28 6.61
CA LEU A 213 -9.09 -4.97 6.17
C LEU A 213 -8.19 -4.39 5.08
N HIS A 214 -6.86 -4.57 5.19
CA HIS A 214 -5.90 -4.27 4.13
C HIS A 214 -6.35 -4.88 2.80
N THR A 215 -6.51 -6.20 2.78
CA THR A 215 -6.89 -6.93 1.57
C THR A 215 -8.24 -6.45 1.02
N PHE A 216 -9.19 -6.15 1.90
CA PHE A 216 -10.49 -5.64 1.52
C PHE A 216 -10.41 -4.22 0.91
N GLN A 217 -9.59 -3.34 1.47
CA GLN A 217 -9.35 -1.99 0.96
C GLN A 217 -8.65 -2.03 -0.40
N ASP A 218 -7.65 -2.89 -0.58
CA ASP A 218 -6.97 -3.10 -1.86
C ASP A 218 -7.90 -3.55 -2.99
N CYS A 219 -9.02 -4.21 -2.67
CA CYS A 219 -10.04 -4.51 -3.67
C CYS A 219 -10.69 -3.27 -4.31
N PHE A 220 -10.47 -2.07 -3.78
CA PHE A 220 -10.96 -0.83 -4.38
C PHE A 220 -9.93 -0.17 -5.28
N SER A 221 -8.64 -0.12 -4.89
CA SER A 221 -7.58 0.44 -5.74
C SER A 221 -7.13 -0.53 -6.84
N HIS A 222 -7.19 -1.84 -6.59
CA HIS A 222 -6.71 -2.87 -7.53
C HIS A 222 -7.81 -3.44 -8.42
N THR A 223 -8.95 -2.76 -8.52
CA THR A 223 -10.03 -3.14 -9.43
C THR A 223 -10.60 -1.93 -10.17
N ILE A 224 -11.02 -2.14 -11.41
CA ILE A 224 -11.90 -1.21 -12.12
C ILE A 224 -13.33 -1.62 -11.85
N ARG A 225 -14.18 -0.63 -11.56
CA ARG A 225 -15.55 -0.83 -11.10
C ARG A 225 -16.57 -0.14 -11.99
N THR A 226 -17.84 -0.38 -11.74
CA THR A 226 -18.95 0.43 -12.25
C THR A 226 -18.82 1.88 -11.76
N ASP A 227 -19.53 2.82 -12.41
CA ASP A 227 -19.44 4.25 -12.08
C ASP A 227 -19.87 4.59 -10.65
N ASP A 228 -20.75 3.74 -10.08
CA ASP A 228 -21.22 3.76 -8.69
C ASP A 228 -20.28 3.04 -7.70
N LEU A 229 -19.19 2.44 -8.19
CA LEU A 229 -18.20 1.67 -7.41
C LEU A 229 -18.74 0.39 -6.74
N GLU A 230 -19.97 -0.03 -7.02
CA GLU A 230 -20.57 -1.19 -6.34
C GLU A 230 -20.12 -2.53 -6.92
N ARG A 231 -19.80 -2.61 -8.21
CA ARG A 231 -19.47 -3.86 -8.90
C ARG A 231 -18.07 -3.81 -9.50
N VAL A 232 -17.34 -4.91 -9.40
CA VAL A 232 -16.03 -5.07 -10.03
C VAL A 232 -16.21 -5.44 -11.50
N LEU A 233 -15.61 -4.67 -12.40
CA LEU A 233 -15.56 -4.93 -13.84
C LEU A 233 -14.27 -5.65 -14.26
N HIS A 234 -13.15 -5.32 -13.61
CA HIS A 234 -11.84 -5.89 -13.95
C HIS A 234 -10.90 -5.87 -12.74
N VAL A 235 -10.07 -6.89 -12.59
CA VAL A 235 -9.04 -6.98 -11.52
C VAL A 235 -7.66 -6.73 -12.14
N LEU A 236 -6.88 -5.85 -11.54
CA LEU A 236 -5.56 -5.48 -12.06
C LEU A 236 -4.54 -6.60 -11.86
N ASN A 237 -3.43 -6.50 -12.61
CA ASN A 237 -2.32 -7.42 -12.55
C ASN A 237 -1.04 -6.68 -12.13
N TYR A 238 -0.30 -7.24 -11.18
CA TYR A 238 0.98 -6.67 -10.76
C TYR A 238 2.16 -7.55 -11.15
N THR A 239 2.10 -8.84 -10.83
CA THR A 239 3.27 -9.74 -10.94
C THR A 239 3.83 -9.79 -12.35
N GLU A 240 2.98 -10.03 -13.35
CA GLU A 240 3.43 -10.07 -14.75
C GLU A 240 3.83 -8.66 -15.22
N ALA A 241 3.11 -7.62 -14.80
CA ALA A 241 3.36 -6.22 -15.18
C ALA A 241 4.76 -5.70 -14.79
N ILE A 242 5.31 -6.14 -13.65
CA ILE A 242 6.68 -5.78 -13.23
C ILE A 242 7.75 -6.72 -13.79
N THR A 243 7.36 -7.66 -14.66
CA THR A 243 8.26 -8.52 -15.43
C THR A 243 8.17 -8.19 -16.92
N GLU A 244 9.06 -8.75 -17.73
CA GLU A 244 9.01 -8.61 -19.19
C GLU A 244 7.96 -9.53 -19.85
N GLN A 245 7.13 -10.24 -19.06
CA GLN A 245 6.21 -11.27 -19.53
C GLN A 245 4.74 -10.81 -19.58
N HIS A 246 4.49 -9.52 -19.32
CA HIS A 246 3.14 -8.97 -19.34
C HIS A 246 2.53 -8.99 -20.74
N GLU A 247 1.40 -9.67 -20.87
CA GLU A 247 0.59 -9.77 -22.07
C GLU A 247 -0.81 -9.22 -21.77
N PRO A 248 -1.14 -7.96 -22.15
CA PRO A 248 -2.39 -7.31 -21.74
C PRO A 248 -3.67 -8.08 -22.07
N ALA A 249 -3.70 -8.82 -23.19
CA ALA A 249 -4.86 -9.62 -23.59
C ALA A 249 -5.09 -10.83 -22.64
N ARG A 250 -4.02 -11.36 -22.03
CA ARG A 250 -4.07 -12.47 -21.08
C ARG A 250 -4.19 -11.95 -19.66
N ASP A 251 -3.26 -11.09 -19.28
CA ASP A 251 -3.04 -10.64 -17.90
C ASP A 251 -3.98 -9.51 -17.49
N GLY A 252 -4.58 -8.79 -18.45
CA GLY A 252 -5.40 -7.61 -18.20
C GLY A 252 -4.56 -6.34 -18.04
N LEU A 253 -5.14 -5.32 -17.41
CA LEU A 253 -4.41 -4.08 -17.12
C LEU A 253 -3.39 -4.27 -16.00
N ALA A 254 -2.24 -3.63 -16.18
CA ALA A 254 -1.25 -3.46 -15.12
C ALA A 254 -1.82 -2.64 -13.95
N HIS A 255 -1.37 -2.97 -12.75
CA HIS A 255 -1.58 -2.21 -11.52
C HIS A 255 -1.14 -0.74 -11.69
N SER A 256 -1.79 0.19 -10.99
CA SER A 256 -1.62 1.63 -11.18
C SER A 256 -1.46 2.35 -9.85
N THR A 257 -0.30 2.99 -9.64
CA THR A 257 -0.04 3.80 -8.44
C THR A 257 -0.98 4.99 -8.29
N ALA A 258 -1.59 5.45 -9.38
CA ALA A 258 -2.54 6.55 -9.31
C ALA A 258 -3.84 6.12 -8.61
N MET A 259 -4.19 4.83 -8.66
CA MET A 259 -5.35 4.31 -7.95
C MET A 259 -5.12 4.18 -6.43
N ASP A 260 -3.86 4.20 -5.99
CA ASP A 260 -3.45 4.02 -4.60
C ASP A 260 -3.26 5.33 -3.83
N ALA A 261 -3.42 6.48 -4.48
CA ALA A 261 -3.01 7.76 -3.94
C ALA A 261 -3.98 8.38 -2.91
N CYS A 262 -5.12 7.74 -2.59
CA CYS A 262 -6.29 8.19 -1.77
C CYS A 262 -6.84 9.61 -1.96
N LYS A 263 -6.25 10.39 -2.86
CA LYS A 263 -6.48 11.81 -3.05
C LYS A 263 -6.47 12.13 -4.54
N GLY A 264 -6.90 13.33 -4.89
CA GLY A 264 -6.97 13.74 -6.29
C GLY A 264 -7.91 12.82 -7.06
N ASP A 265 -7.41 12.20 -8.13
CA ASP A 265 -8.25 11.37 -9.01
C ASP A 265 -8.83 10.13 -8.32
N ALA A 266 -8.19 9.63 -7.26
CA ALA A 266 -8.62 8.45 -6.50
C ALA A 266 -9.53 8.79 -5.29
N GLU A 267 -9.80 10.06 -5.03
CA GLU A 267 -10.53 10.51 -3.83
C GLU A 267 -11.92 9.87 -3.72
N GLN A 268 -12.68 9.82 -4.83
CA GLN A 268 -14.00 9.17 -4.84
C GLN A 268 -13.91 7.66 -4.55
N ILE A 269 -12.85 6.98 -4.99
CA ILE A 269 -12.62 5.56 -4.69
C ILE A 269 -12.39 5.42 -3.18
N ALA A 270 -11.49 6.24 -2.61
CA ALA A 270 -11.17 6.23 -1.19
C ALA A 270 -12.39 6.51 -0.30
N ASP A 271 -13.27 7.45 -0.66
CA ASP A 271 -14.49 7.73 0.10
C ASP A 271 -15.43 6.53 0.19
N VAL A 272 -15.61 5.81 -0.93
CA VAL A 272 -16.40 4.57 -0.93
C VAL A 272 -15.68 3.46 -0.16
N THR A 273 -14.35 3.39 -0.24
CA THR A 273 -13.54 2.47 0.56
C THR A 273 -13.69 2.71 2.06
N ARG A 274 -13.77 3.97 2.53
CA ARG A 274 -14.06 4.30 3.94
C ARG A 274 -15.44 3.79 4.38
N LEU A 275 -16.46 4.00 3.56
CA LEU A 275 -17.80 3.48 3.83
C LEU A 275 -17.81 1.95 3.92
N ALA A 276 -17.17 1.28 2.96
CA ALA A 276 -17.07 -0.18 2.94
C ALA A 276 -16.26 -0.71 4.13
N THR A 277 -15.18 0.00 4.52
CA THR A 277 -14.37 -0.28 5.72
C THR A 277 -15.24 -0.25 6.97
N ALA A 278 -16.13 0.73 7.11
CA ALA A 278 -17.03 0.83 8.26
C ALA A 278 -17.99 -0.37 8.32
N GLN A 279 -18.59 -0.75 7.18
CA GLN A 279 -19.45 -1.92 7.09
C GLN A 279 -18.69 -3.22 7.41
N PHE A 280 -17.45 -3.34 6.93
CA PHE A 280 -16.58 -4.47 7.24
C PHE A 280 -16.29 -4.57 8.73
N LEU A 281 -15.91 -3.47 9.39
CA LEU A 281 -15.61 -3.47 10.82
C LEU A 281 -16.85 -3.76 11.67
N ALA A 282 -18.02 -3.24 11.29
CA ALA A 282 -19.28 -3.59 11.94
C ALA A 282 -19.61 -5.09 11.80
N ALA A 283 -19.51 -5.63 10.59
CA ALA A 283 -19.71 -7.06 10.35
C ALA A 283 -18.67 -7.94 11.07
N PHE A 284 -17.42 -7.47 11.18
CA PHE A 284 -16.37 -8.16 11.92
C PHE A 284 -16.69 -8.26 13.41
N VAL A 285 -17.18 -7.17 14.00
CA VAL A 285 -17.65 -7.15 15.38
C VAL A 285 -18.79 -8.15 15.58
N ASP A 286 -19.78 -8.17 14.69
CA ASP A 286 -20.89 -9.13 14.75
C ASP A 286 -20.41 -10.58 14.64
N GLU A 287 -19.43 -10.86 13.79
CA GLU A 287 -18.81 -12.17 13.64
C GLU A 287 -18.05 -12.60 14.91
N VAL A 288 -17.28 -11.68 15.51
CA VAL A 288 -16.50 -11.94 16.73
C VAL A 288 -17.43 -12.24 17.92
N TYR A 289 -18.52 -11.49 18.06
CA TYR A 289 -19.52 -11.68 19.11
C TYR A 289 -20.62 -12.70 18.76
N GLU A 290 -20.52 -13.35 17.61
CA GLU A 290 -21.52 -14.30 17.09
C GLU A 290 -22.96 -13.75 17.03
N ARG A 291 -23.11 -12.43 16.82
CA ARG A 291 -24.42 -11.77 16.68
C ARG A 291 -25.07 -12.08 15.33
N ASP A 292 -24.26 -12.03 14.28
CA ASP A 292 -24.63 -12.41 12.92
C ASP A 292 -23.42 -13.02 12.21
N ARG A 293 -23.52 -14.30 11.83
CA ARG A 293 -22.43 -15.04 11.16
C ARG A 293 -22.44 -14.89 9.64
N ASP A 294 -23.49 -14.30 9.08
CA ASP A 294 -23.62 -14.06 7.65
C ASP A 294 -23.24 -12.61 7.29
N ALA A 295 -23.16 -11.70 8.27
CA ALA A 295 -22.83 -10.28 8.08
C ALA A 295 -21.52 -10.09 7.30
N MET A 296 -20.45 -10.78 7.70
CA MET A 296 -19.16 -10.67 7.02
C MET A 296 -19.25 -11.14 5.56
N GLN A 297 -19.91 -12.28 5.31
CA GLN A 297 -20.09 -12.81 3.96
C GLN A 297 -20.97 -11.90 3.10
N ALA A 298 -21.96 -11.23 3.71
CA ALA A 298 -22.78 -10.24 3.02
C ALA A 298 -21.95 -9.04 2.57
N VAL A 299 -21.17 -8.43 3.46
CA VAL A 299 -20.27 -7.30 3.12
C VAL A 299 -19.29 -7.70 2.01
N LEU A 300 -18.64 -8.86 2.14
CA LEU A 300 -17.71 -9.34 1.12
C LEU A 300 -18.41 -9.53 -0.22
N ARG A 301 -19.58 -10.18 -0.24
CA ARG A 301 -20.35 -10.36 -1.47
C ARG A 301 -20.72 -9.03 -2.10
N ASP A 302 -21.24 -8.09 -1.31
CA ASP A 302 -21.79 -6.85 -1.84
C ASP A 302 -20.69 -5.99 -2.49
N TRP A 303 -19.50 -5.91 -1.88
CA TRP A 303 -18.39 -5.08 -2.38
C TRP A 303 -17.44 -5.74 -3.38
N THR A 304 -17.46 -7.08 -3.50
CA THR A 304 -16.56 -7.82 -4.41
C THR A 304 -17.30 -8.56 -5.53
N THR A 305 -18.58 -8.22 -5.78
CA THR A 305 -19.31 -8.87 -6.87
C THR A 305 -18.75 -8.48 -8.24
N TYR A 306 -18.34 -9.49 -9.00
CA TYR A 306 -17.89 -9.36 -10.38
C TYR A 306 -19.06 -9.22 -11.36
N GLN A 307 -18.99 -8.21 -12.23
CA GLN A 307 -19.86 -8.06 -13.39
C GLN A 307 -19.09 -8.40 -14.68
N PRO A 308 -19.36 -9.57 -15.31
CA PRO A 308 -18.66 -9.98 -16.51
C PRO A 308 -19.07 -9.16 -17.75
N GLY A 309 -18.22 -9.14 -18.77
CA GLY A 309 -18.51 -8.55 -20.08
C GLY A 309 -17.71 -7.30 -20.42
N CYS A 310 -17.00 -6.73 -19.44
CA CYS A 310 -16.07 -5.63 -19.63
C CYS A 310 -14.64 -6.18 -19.65
N THR A 311 -13.91 -5.93 -20.73
CA THR A 311 -12.56 -6.45 -20.99
C THR A 311 -11.67 -5.34 -21.54
N VAL A 312 -10.36 -5.60 -21.66
CA VAL A 312 -9.43 -4.61 -22.21
C VAL A 312 -9.78 -4.26 -23.67
N GLU A 313 -10.34 -5.20 -24.44
CA GLU A 313 -10.70 -4.99 -25.85
C GLU A 313 -11.92 -4.08 -26.07
N ASN A 314 -12.76 -3.89 -25.07
CA ASN A 314 -13.90 -2.97 -25.11
C ASN A 314 -13.73 -1.79 -24.13
N ASP A 315 -12.47 -1.43 -23.85
CA ASP A 315 -12.11 -0.35 -22.94
C ASP A 315 -12.82 -0.45 -21.59
N ILE A 316 -13.00 -1.69 -21.12
CA ILE A 316 -13.67 -2.04 -19.86
C ILE A 316 -15.04 -1.33 -19.76
N CYS A 317 -15.82 -1.45 -20.84
CA CYS A 317 -17.12 -0.81 -20.99
C CYS A 317 -17.09 0.71 -20.79
N GLU A 318 -16.00 1.37 -21.20
CA GLU A 318 -15.80 2.82 -21.07
C GLU A 318 -15.91 3.31 -19.61
N SER A 319 -15.52 2.46 -18.65
CA SER A 319 -15.52 2.82 -17.23
C SER A 319 -14.74 4.11 -17.00
N LYS A 320 -15.32 5.08 -16.28
CA LYS A 320 -14.64 6.35 -15.97
C LYS A 320 -13.34 6.17 -15.17
N TRP A 321 -13.15 5.00 -14.56
CA TRP A 321 -11.95 4.65 -13.79
C TRP A 321 -10.80 4.12 -14.66
N LEU A 322 -11.02 3.88 -15.95
CA LEU A 322 -9.98 3.41 -16.85
C LEU A 322 -8.84 4.43 -16.97
N ASP A 323 -9.16 5.72 -17.04
CA ASP A 323 -8.18 6.79 -17.19
C ASP A 323 -7.20 6.86 -16.01
N ILE A 324 -7.69 6.68 -14.78
CA ILE A 324 -6.81 6.64 -13.59
C ILE A 324 -5.99 5.35 -13.58
N ALA A 325 -6.59 4.19 -13.88
CA ALA A 325 -5.92 2.90 -13.94
C ALA A 325 -4.80 2.81 -14.98
N GLN A 326 -4.74 3.74 -15.94
CA GLN A 326 -3.69 3.80 -16.95
C GLN A 326 -2.53 4.73 -16.58
N LYS A 327 -2.64 5.51 -15.49
CA LYS A 327 -1.58 6.37 -14.97
C LYS A 327 -0.64 5.55 -14.06
N GLY A 328 0.65 5.88 -14.02
CA GLY A 328 1.59 5.26 -13.07
C GLY A 328 1.63 3.73 -13.13
N LYS A 329 1.46 3.14 -14.31
CA LYS A 329 1.37 1.68 -14.48
C LYS A 329 2.63 0.98 -13.97
N ALA A 330 2.40 -0.14 -13.30
CA ALA A 330 3.44 -1.06 -12.90
C ALA A 330 4.27 -1.48 -14.11
N ALA A 331 5.60 -1.38 -13.96
CA ALA A 331 6.54 -1.71 -15.01
C ALA A 331 7.82 -2.29 -14.40
N PRO A 332 8.63 -3.05 -15.17
CA PRO A 332 9.88 -3.58 -14.65
C PRO A 332 10.83 -2.46 -14.22
N LEU A 333 11.35 -2.54 -13.00
CA LEU A 333 12.28 -1.55 -12.41
C LEU A 333 13.50 -1.25 -13.31
N VAL A 334 13.93 -2.24 -14.12
CA VAL A 334 15.11 -2.15 -14.99
C VAL A 334 14.76 -1.67 -16.41
N ASN A 335 13.47 -1.44 -16.72
CA ASN A 335 13.00 -0.92 -18.01
C ASN A 335 12.67 0.58 -18.00
N THR A 336 13.12 1.32 -16.99
CA THR A 336 13.34 2.76 -17.22
C THR A 336 14.32 2.90 -18.40
N PRO A 337 14.11 3.83 -19.36
CA PRO A 337 15.01 4.02 -20.52
C PRO A 337 16.42 4.55 -20.16
N SER A 338 16.90 4.29 -18.93
CA SER A 338 18.20 4.66 -18.40
C SER A 338 18.97 3.43 -17.92
N CYS A 339 19.21 2.44 -18.80
CA CYS A 339 20.45 1.63 -18.85
C CYS A 339 20.45 0.46 -19.86
N SER A 340 19.46 0.27 -20.73
CA SER A 340 19.57 -0.75 -21.79
C SER A 340 20.22 -0.18 -23.05
N THR A 341 21.39 -0.73 -23.38
CA THR A 341 22.12 -0.51 -24.62
C THR A 341 21.45 -1.27 -25.77
N SER A 342 20.37 -0.76 -26.35
CA SER A 342 20.04 -1.10 -27.74
C SER A 342 19.10 -0.07 -28.38
N GLY A 343 19.43 0.38 -29.60
CA GLY A 343 18.46 1.03 -30.48
C GLY A 343 18.51 2.57 -30.64
N GLY A 344 19.68 3.17 -30.88
CA GLY A 344 19.73 4.59 -31.31
C GLY A 344 21.14 5.13 -31.52
N ARG A 345 21.80 4.74 -32.62
CA ARG A 345 23.07 5.37 -33.03
C ARG A 345 22.80 6.82 -33.44
N GLY A 346 23.15 7.77 -32.58
CA GLY A 346 23.15 9.18 -32.99
C GLY A 346 23.57 10.21 -31.96
N GLN A 347 23.34 10.01 -30.65
CA GLN A 347 23.33 11.17 -29.75
C GLN A 347 23.85 10.94 -28.32
N ARG A 348 24.90 10.12 -28.12
CA ARG A 348 25.45 9.92 -26.76
C ARG A 348 26.98 9.90 -26.62
N TRP A 349 27.74 10.32 -27.64
CA TRP A 349 29.16 10.66 -27.47
C TRP A 349 29.35 11.99 -26.72
N GLY A 350 28.36 12.87 -26.71
CA GLY A 350 28.48 14.23 -26.15
C GLY A 350 28.65 14.28 -24.63
N VAL A 351 27.95 13.44 -23.86
CA VAL A 351 27.95 13.52 -22.39
C VAL A 351 29.23 12.95 -21.78
N TRP A 352 29.68 11.78 -22.26
CA TRP A 352 30.96 11.20 -21.85
C TRP A 352 32.15 12.01 -22.34
N MET A 353 32.10 12.58 -23.55
CA MET A 353 33.12 13.55 -23.97
C MET A 353 33.09 14.82 -23.12
N ALA A 354 31.93 15.34 -22.74
CA ALA A 354 31.85 16.51 -21.85
C ALA A 354 32.44 16.21 -20.47
N PHE A 355 32.18 15.02 -19.91
CA PHE A 355 32.75 14.61 -18.62
C PHE A 355 34.27 14.39 -18.69
N LEU A 356 34.77 13.76 -19.76
CA LEU A 356 36.21 13.58 -19.99
C LEU A 356 36.92 14.91 -20.29
N LEU A 357 36.28 15.82 -21.04
CA LEU A 357 36.78 17.17 -21.28
C LEU A 357 36.77 18.02 -20.01
N LEU A 358 35.80 17.83 -19.11
CA LEU A 358 35.77 18.45 -17.78
C LEU A 358 36.91 17.96 -16.89
N ILE A 359 37.18 16.64 -16.87
CA ILE A 359 38.31 16.07 -16.13
C ILE A 359 39.65 16.55 -16.72
N ALA A 360 39.77 16.59 -18.05
CA ALA A 360 40.96 17.08 -18.74
C ALA A 360 41.19 18.59 -18.49
N TYR A 361 40.12 19.39 -18.54
CA TYR A 361 40.18 20.83 -18.25
C TYR A 361 40.55 21.09 -16.78
N ALA A 362 39.94 20.38 -15.83
CA ALA A 362 40.27 20.49 -14.41
C ALA A 362 41.74 20.13 -14.15
N ARG A 363 42.26 19.05 -14.76
CA ARG A 363 43.69 18.68 -14.67
C ARG A 363 44.62 19.74 -15.25
N SER A 364 44.27 20.34 -16.39
CA SER A 364 45.09 21.41 -17.01
C SER A 364 45.15 22.70 -16.19
N SER A 365 44.08 22.99 -15.44
CA SER A 365 44.03 24.18 -14.57
C SER A 365 44.89 24.01 -13.31
N LEU A 366 44.99 22.78 -12.81
CA LEU A 366 45.80 22.46 -11.62
C LEU A 366 47.30 22.48 -11.94
N THR A 367 47.71 22.01 -13.12
CA THR A 367 49.12 22.05 -13.55
C THR A 367 49.63 23.46 -13.81
N ASN A 368 48.80 24.37 -14.33
CA ASN A 368 49.18 25.77 -14.55
C ASN A 368 49.28 26.61 -13.26
N SER A 369 48.68 26.19 -12.15
CA SER A 369 48.79 26.89 -10.86
C SER A 369 50.08 26.59 -10.09
N ARG A 370 50.79 25.51 -10.44
CA ARG A 370 52.05 25.10 -9.79
C ARG A 370 53.31 25.72 -10.41
N ASN A 371 53.19 26.40 -11.54
CA ASN A 371 54.32 27.03 -12.25
C ASN A 371 54.28 28.58 -12.16
N LYS A 372 53.65 29.13 -11.13
CA LYS A 372 53.71 30.57 -10.82
C LYS A 372 54.19 30.81 -9.40
#